data_AF-A0AAW2IR41-F1
#
_entry.id   AF-A0AAW2IR41-F1
#
_cell.length_a   1.000
_cell.length_b   1.000
_cell.length_c   1.000
_cell.angle_alpha   90.00
_cell.angle_beta   90.00
_cell.angle_gamma   90.00
#
_symmetry.space_group_name_H-M   'P 1'
#
loop_
_entity.id
_entity.type
_entity.pdbx_description
1 polymer ?
#
loop_
_entity_poly.entity_id
_entity_poly.type
_entity_poly.pdbx_seq_one_letter_code
_entity_poly.pdbx_strand_id
1 'polypeptide(L)'
;MEVLQAIISNAMSSFHLPESLIKEFESVFAEFLWSSPTRGRSTWWRGVECVRAKRDDWLDFKDLWSFNMTMLAKQGWRILSNPTSLLCHILIAMYFLRSDFLEANVGHNPSFTWRSIWTTIEVLKMGCCW
;
A
#
# COMPACT_ATOMS: atom_id res chain seq x y z
N MET A 1 4.81 -15.06 9.85
CA MET A 1 3.75 -14.09 9.51
C MET A 1 4.30 -12.67 9.37
N GLU A 2 5.08 -12.19 10.35
CA GLU A 2 5.61 -10.81 10.34
C GLU A 2 6.43 -10.44 9.10
N VAL A 3 7.27 -11.35 8.60
CA VAL A 3 8.10 -11.09 7.40
C VAL A 3 7.26 -10.89 6.14
N LEU A 4 6.26 -11.75 5.90
CA LEU A 4 5.39 -11.66 4.74
C LEU A 4 4.52 -10.39 4.78
N GLN A 5 4.00 -10.06 5.97
CA GLN A 5 3.24 -8.83 6.19
C GLN A 5 4.09 -7.58 5.98
N ALA A 6 5.35 -7.57 6.44
CA ALA A 6 6.26 -6.45 6.26
C ALA A 6 6.62 -6.21 4.78
N ILE A 7 6.88 -7.28 4.02
CA ILE A 7 7.18 -7.19 2.58
C ILE A 7 6.00 -6.59 1.83
N ILE A 8 4.79 -7.05 2.13
CA ILE A 8 3.59 -6.60 1.42
C ILE A 8 3.19 -5.20 1.86
N SER A 9 3.31 -4.86 3.15
CA SER A 9 3.14 -3.48 3.60
C SER A 9 4.14 -2.53 2.92
N ASN A 10 5.39 -2.96 2.72
CA ASN A 10 6.38 -2.14 2.03
C ASN A 10 6.03 -1.94 0.55
N ALA A 11 5.68 -3.03 -0.15
CA ALA A 11 5.26 -2.99 -1.55
C ALA A 11 4.00 -2.10 -1.74
N MET A 12 3.00 -2.27 -0.88
CA MET A 12 1.75 -1.49 -0.88
C MET A 12 1.95 -0.03 -0.49
N SER A 13 3.02 0.32 0.23
CA SER A 13 3.32 1.71 0.56
C SER A 13 4.10 2.45 -0.53
N SER A 14 4.77 1.70 -1.41
CA SER A 14 5.71 2.25 -2.40
C SER A 14 5.14 2.27 -3.82
N PHE A 15 4.15 1.43 -4.09
CA PHE A 15 3.66 1.16 -5.43
C PHE A 15 2.13 1.05 -5.48
N HIS A 16 1.55 1.60 -6.54
CA HIS A 16 0.15 1.39 -6.89
C HIS A 16 0.06 0.05 -7.62
N LEU A 17 -0.41 -0.97 -6.92
CA LEU A 17 -0.40 -2.34 -7.41
C LEU A 17 -1.67 -2.61 -8.22
N PRO A 18 -1.59 -3.25 -9.40
CA PRO A 18 -2.77 -3.57 -10.19
C PRO A 18 -3.68 -4.54 -9.44
N GLU A 19 -5.00 -4.38 -9.60
CA GLU A 19 -6.02 -5.13 -8.85
C GLU A 19 -5.85 -6.66 -8.99
N SER A 20 -5.41 -7.12 -10.16
CA SER A 20 -5.11 -8.54 -10.40
C SER A 20 -4.00 -9.08 -9.49
N LEU A 21 -2.94 -8.30 -9.29
CA LEU A 21 -1.81 -8.69 -8.44
C LEU A 21 -2.19 -8.65 -6.96
N ILE A 22 -3.05 -7.71 -6.57
CA ILE A 22 -3.61 -7.68 -5.21
C ILE A 22 -4.43 -8.94 -4.94
N LYS A 23 -5.30 -9.34 -5.88
CA LYS A 23 -6.08 -10.59 -5.78
C LYS A 23 -5.20 -11.83 -5.73
N GLU A 24 -4.09 -11.86 -6.48
CA GLU A 24 -3.10 -12.93 -6.37
C GLU A 24 -2.46 -12.99 -4.99
N PHE A 25 -2.08 -11.83 -4.42
CA PHE A 25 -1.58 -11.77 -3.03
C PHE A 25 -2.63 -12.27 -2.03
N GLU A 26 -3.88 -11.85 -2.15
CA GLU A 26 -4.99 -12.33 -1.31
C GLU A 26 -5.14 -13.84 -1.38
N SER A 27 -5.06 -14.42 -2.59
CA SER A 27 -5.14 -15.86 -2.80
C SER A 27 -3.98 -16.60 -2.12
N VAL A 28 -2.73 -16.13 -2.31
CA VAL A 28 -1.55 -16.73 -1.68
C VAL A 28 -1.61 -16.62 -0.15
N PHE A 29 -2.10 -15.50 0.38
CA PHE A 29 -2.32 -15.35 1.82
C PHE A 29 -3.38 -16.29 2.34
N ALA A 30 -4.51 -16.42 1.63
CA ALA A 30 -5.58 -17.32 2.01
C ALA A 30 -5.10 -18.78 1.99
N GLU A 31 -4.33 -19.18 0.97
CA GLU A 31 -3.73 -20.52 0.91
C GLU A 31 -2.71 -20.75 2.02
N PHE A 32 -1.83 -19.78 2.29
CA PHE A 32 -0.84 -19.87 3.36
C PHE A 32 -1.50 -19.93 4.76
N LEU A 33 -2.58 -19.18 4.97
CA LEU A 33 -3.34 -19.14 6.23
C LEU A 33 -4.22 -20.37 6.44
N TRP A 34 -4.79 -20.92 5.36
CA TRP A 34 -5.88 -21.90 5.41
C TRP A 34 -5.55 -23.25 4.76
N SER A 35 -4.32 -23.46 4.27
CA SER A 35 -3.87 -24.78 3.80
C SER A 35 -3.91 -25.81 4.93
N SER A 36 -4.65 -26.89 4.70
CA SER A 36 -4.80 -27.99 5.65
C SER A 36 -3.59 -28.93 5.56
N PRO A 37 -2.99 -29.41 6.67
CA PRO A 37 -1.90 -30.36 6.61
C PRO A 37 -2.43 -31.75 6.28
N THR A 38 -2.61 -32.02 5.00
CA THR A 38 -2.70 -33.41 4.54
C THR A 38 -1.29 -33.99 4.52
N ARG A 39 -0.95 -34.69 5.61
CA ARG A 39 0.30 -35.42 5.91
C ARG A 39 1.47 -34.58 6.46
N GLY A 40 1.56 -34.61 7.78
CA GLY A 40 2.85 -34.72 8.47
C GLY A 40 3.53 -33.41 8.79
N ARG A 41 3.03 -32.76 9.85
CA ARG A 41 3.60 -31.61 10.59
C ARG A 41 3.39 -30.23 9.96
N SER A 42 2.29 -29.58 10.35
CA SER A 42 2.23 -28.11 10.42
C SER A 42 1.68 -27.68 11.79
N THR A 43 2.58 -27.30 12.68
CA THR A 43 2.31 -26.95 14.08
C THR A 43 1.86 -25.49 14.23
N TRP A 44 0.87 -25.02 13.47
CA TRP A 44 0.45 -23.60 13.49
C TRP A 44 -1.00 -23.35 13.96
N TRP A 45 -1.77 -24.41 14.24
CA TRP A 45 -3.20 -24.35 14.58
C TRP A 45 -3.55 -23.68 15.92
N ARG A 46 -2.57 -23.36 16.79
CA ARG A 46 -2.84 -22.76 18.11
C ARG A 46 -2.95 -21.23 18.13
N GLY A 47 -2.59 -20.54 17.05
CA GLY A 47 -2.84 -19.09 16.90
C GLY A 47 -4.16 -18.75 16.19
N VAL A 48 -4.83 -19.77 15.63
CA VAL A 48 -5.94 -19.58 14.67
C VAL A 48 -7.27 -19.31 15.37
N GLU A 49 -7.44 -19.69 16.64
CA GLU A 49 -8.63 -19.27 17.41
C GLU A 49 -8.66 -17.76 17.65
N CYS A 50 -7.50 -17.11 17.88
CA CYS A 50 -7.40 -15.66 17.91
C CYS A 50 -7.71 -15.04 16.54
N VAL A 51 -7.31 -15.66 15.44
CA VAL A 51 -7.60 -15.19 14.07
C VAL A 51 -9.06 -15.46 13.67
N ARG A 52 -9.71 -16.47 14.26
CA ARG A 52 -11.14 -16.77 14.05
C ARG A 52 -12.04 -15.78 14.79
N ALA A 53 -11.65 -15.33 15.98
CA ALA A 53 -12.30 -14.20 16.66
C ALA A 53 -12.01 -12.87 15.94
N LYS A 54 -10.81 -12.73 15.37
CA LYS A 54 -10.42 -11.63 14.49
C LYS A 54 -10.90 -11.83 13.04
N ARG A 55 -11.85 -12.74 12.80
CA ARG A 55 -12.45 -12.95 11.47
C ARG A 55 -13.36 -11.78 11.11
N ASP A 56 -13.99 -11.16 12.10
CA ASP A 56 -14.82 -9.96 11.89
C ASP A 56 -13.96 -8.70 11.68
N ASP A 57 -12.73 -8.65 12.22
CA ASP A 57 -11.80 -7.52 12.05
C ASP A 57 -10.79 -7.70 10.89
N TRP A 58 -10.51 -8.94 10.46
CA TRP A 58 -9.62 -9.25 9.32
C TRP A 58 -10.41 -9.45 8.01
N LEU A 59 -11.75 -9.45 8.04
CA LEU A 59 -12.56 -9.48 6.82
C LEU A 59 -12.50 -8.17 6.01
N ASP A 60 -11.82 -7.14 6.50
CA ASP A 60 -11.59 -5.89 5.78
C ASP A 60 -10.43 -5.98 4.77
N PHE A 61 -9.76 -7.13 4.64
CA PHE A 61 -8.77 -7.37 3.57
C PHE A 61 -9.38 -7.41 2.16
N LYS A 62 -10.70 -7.38 2.03
CA LYS A 62 -11.40 -7.17 0.75
C LYS A 62 -11.06 -5.80 0.12
N ASP A 63 -10.42 -4.93 0.88
CA ASP A 63 -10.04 -3.58 0.51
C ASP A 63 -8.52 -3.40 0.52
N LEU A 64 -7.71 -4.42 0.24
CA LEU A 64 -6.26 -4.24 0.06
C LEU A 64 -5.95 -3.16 -1.00
N TRP A 65 -6.79 -3.05 -2.03
CA TRP A 65 -6.76 -1.93 -2.97
C TRP A 65 -6.97 -0.57 -2.28
N SER A 66 -8.04 -0.43 -1.49
CA SER A 66 -8.31 0.78 -0.71
C SER A 66 -7.22 1.08 0.31
N PHE A 67 -6.61 0.04 0.90
CA PHE A 67 -5.49 0.14 1.82
C PHE A 67 -4.21 0.60 1.11
N ASN A 68 -3.94 0.08 -0.09
CA ASN A 68 -2.85 0.55 -0.96
C ASN A 68 -3.02 2.03 -1.28
N MET A 69 -4.21 2.42 -1.72
CA MET A 69 -4.54 3.83 -1.98
C MET A 69 -4.41 4.71 -0.74
N THR A 70 -4.88 4.25 0.42
CA THR A 70 -4.77 4.99 1.68
C THR A 70 -3.31 5.15 2.11
N MET A 71 -2.49 4.11 1.96
CA MET A 71 -1.05 4.18 2.25
C MET A 71 -0.33 5.15 1.33
N LEU A 72 -0.63 5.11 0.03
CA LEU A 72 -0.06 6.03 -0.95
C LEU A 72 -0.51 7.47 -0.64
N ALA A 73 -1.78 7.69 -0.34
CA ALA A 73 -2.30 9.01 0.04
C ALA A 73 -1.61 9.54 1.32
N LYS A 74 -1.37 8.69 2.31
CA LYS A 74 -0.59 9.04 3.50
C LYS A 74 0.85 9.43 3.16
N GLN A 75 1.47 8.79 2.17
CA GLN A 75 2.79 9.19 1.68
C GLN A 75 2.73 10.54 0.95
N GLY A 76 1.75 10.76 0.07
CA GLY A 76 1.53 12.05 -0.59
C GLY A 76 1.29 13.18 0.43
N TRP A 77 0.52 12.92 1.48
CA TRP A 77 0.30 13.86 2.58
C TRP A 77 1.58 14.18 3.36
N ARG A 78 2.45 13.20 3.58
CA ARG A 78 3.77 13.43 4.20
C ARG A 78 4.66 14.30 3.33
N ILE A 79 4.57 14.16 2.00
CA ILE A 79 5.30 15.02 1.06
C ILE A 79 4.84 16.47 1.18
N LEU A 80 3.53 16.70 1.31
CA LEU A 80 2.94 18.01 1.56
C LEU A 80 3.31 18.59 2.94
N SER A 81 3.20 17.78 4.00
CA SER A 81 3.36 18.24 5.38
C SER A 81 4.81 18.35 5.84
N ASN A 82 5.73 17.60 5.23
CA ASN A 82 7.14 17.59 5.60
C ASN A 82 8.04 17.73 4.36
N PRO A 83 8.17 18.95 3.82
CA PRO A 83 9.01 19.20 2.65
C PRO A 83 10.51 19.01 2.95
N THR A 84 10.93 18.97 4.21
CA THR A 84 12.35 18.87 4.62
C THR A 84 12.95 17.47 4.51
N SER A 85 12.14 16.46 4.22
CA SER A 85 12.66 15.09 4.07
C SER A 85 13.51 14.97 2.80
N LEU A 86 14.57 14.15 2.84
CA LEU A 86 15.43 13.89 1.68
C LEU A 86 14.61 13.38 0.48
N LEU A 87 13.63 12.52 0.74
CA LEU A 87 12.71 12.00 -0.28
C LEU A 87 11.92 13.14 -0.95
N CYS A 88 11.41 14.09 -0.16
CA CYS A 88 10.71 15.25 -0.69
C CYS A 88 11.62 16.10 -1.57
N HIS A 89 12.84 16.41 -1.13
CA HIS A 89 13.79 17.19 -1.92
C HIS A 89 14.12 16.52 -3.26
N ILE A 90 14.32 15.19 -3.26
CA ILE A 90 14.56 14.44 -4.49
C ILE A 90 13.33 14.50 -5.42
N LEU A 91 12.12 14.28 -4.87
CA LEU A 91 10.88 14.32 -5.66
C LEU A 91 10.60 15.71 -6.23
N ILE A 92 10.81 16.77 -5.45
CA ILE A 92 10.72 18.17 -5.91
C ILE A 92 11.69 18.39 -7.07
N ALA A 93 12.97 18.03 -6.89
CA ALA A 93 14.00 18.24 -7.91
C ALA A 93 13.74 17.47 -9.21
N MET A 94 13.14 16.28 -9.12
CA MET A 94 12.87 15.44 -10.28
C MET A 94 11.56 15.77 -11.00
N TYR A 95 10.51 16.15 -10.29
CA TYR A 95 9.15 16.13 -10.84
C TYR A 95 8.37 17.46 -10.75
N PHE A 96 8.69 18.34 -9.80
CA PHE A 96 7.89 19.57 -9.60
C PHE A 96 8.72 20.74 -9.05
N LEU A 97 9.93 20.95 -9.59
CA LEU A 97 10.83 22.01 -9.11
C LEU A 97 10.24 23.43 -9.22
N ARG A 98 9.28 23.65 -10.13
CA ARG A 98 8.67 24.95 -10.44
C ARG A 98 7.16 25.00 -10.17
N SER A 99 6.59 23.97 -9.57
CA SER A 99 5.16 23.86 -9.33
C SER A 99 4.91 23.26 -7.95
N ASP A 100 3.72 23.44 -7.40
CA ASP A 100 3.35 22.76 -6.16
C ASP A 100 3.12 21.26 -6.39
N PHE A 101 3.25 20.46 -5.33
CA PHE A 101 3.01 19.02 -5.40
C PHE A 101 1.62 18.67 -5.96
N LEU A 102 0.59 19.47 -5.62
CA LEU A 102 -0.78 19.26 -6.11
C LEU A 102 -0.96 19.62 -7.60
N GLU A 103 -0.08 20.44 -8.15
CA GLU A 103 -0.09 20.84 -9.56
C GLU A 103 0.96 20.08 -10.39
N ALA A 104 1.69 19.16 -9.75
CA ALA A 104 2.75 18.40 -10.39
C ALA A 104 2.20 17.56 -11.55
N ASN A 105 2.89 17.59 -12.69
CA ASN A 105 2.57 16.74 -13.84
C ASN A 105 3.25 15.37 -13.70
N VAL A 106 2.64 14.32 -14.25
CA VAL A 106 3.26 12.99 -14.29
C VAL A 106 4.55 12.97 -15.11
N GLY A 107 4.70 13.84 -16.12
CA GLY A 107 5.89 13.95 -16.97
C GLY A 107 6.00 12.84 -18.05
N HIS A 108 7.03 12.91 -18.89
CA HIS A 108 7.18 12.03 -20.07
C HIS A 108 7.68 10.60 -19.73
N ASN A 109 8.60 10.46 -18.77
CA ASN A 109 9.12 9.15 -18.35
C ASN A 109 9.26 9.04 -16.82
N PRO A 110 8.14 9.01 -16.10
CA PRO A 110 8.17 8.93 -14.65
C PRO A 110 8.55 7.56 -14.12
N SER A 111 9.18 7.54 -12.93
CA SER A 111 9.36 6.30 -12.20
C SER A 111 8.01 5.71 -11.78
N PHE A 112 7.98 4.39 -11.59
CA PHE A 112 6.76 3.70 -11.15
C PHE A 112 6.27 4.19 -9.78
N THR A 113 7.21 4.48 -8.88
CA THR A 113 6.92 5.12 -7.58
C THR A 113 6.31 6.50 -7.75
N TRP A 114 6.83 7.34 -8.67
CA TRP A 114 6.23 8.66 -8.92
C TRP A 114 4.82 8.56 -9.48
N ARG A 115 4.57 7.66 -10.45
CA ARG A 115 3.21 7.40 -10.93
C ARG A 115 2.26 7.02 -9.80
N SER A 116 2.73 6.18 -8.87
CA SER A 116 1.96 5.71 -7.73
C SER A 116 1.67 6.80 -6.69
N ILE A 117 2.59 7.74 -6.49
CA ILE A 117 2.37 8.90 -5.64
C ILE A 117 1.47 9.91 -6.36
N TRP A 118 1.66 10.09 -7.66
CA TRP A 118 0.90 11.03 -8.47
C TRP A 118 -0.60 10.68 -8.54
N THR A 119 -0.98 9.39 -8.58
CA THR A 119 -2.39 8.99 -8.50
C THR A 119 -3.09 9.46 -7.22
N THR A 120 -2.32 9.73 -6.15
CA THR A 120 -2.87 10.22 -4.88
C THR A 120 -3.18 11.70 -4.89
N ILE A 121 -2.63 12.47 -5.84
CA ILE A 121 -2.85 13.93 -5.90
C ILE A 121 -4.34 14.24 -6.07
N GLU A 122 -5.05 13.49 -6.92
CA GLU A 122 -6.50 13.68 -7.10
C GLU A 122 -7.28 13.32 -5.83
N VAL A 123 -6.90 12.23 -5.16
CA VAL A 123 -7.50 11.82 -3.89
C VAL A 123 -7.26 12.89 -2.80
N LEU A 124 -6.06 13.44 -2.74
CA LEU A 124 -5.69 14.48 -1.78
C LEU A 124 -6.41 15.80 -2.08
N LYS A 125 -6.55 16.20 -3.35
CA LYS A 125 -7.37 17.37 -3.73
C LYS A 125 -8.82 17.23 -3.28
N MET A 126 -9.42 16.04 -3.46
CA MET A 126 -10.79 15.77 -3.01
C MET A 126 -10.90 15.75 -1.47
N GLY A 127 -9.86 15.27 -0.77
CA GLY A 127 -9.81 15.20 0.69
C GLY A 127 -9.45 16.51 1.41
N CYS A 128 -8.77 17.44 0.75
CA CYS A 128 -8.39 18.75 1.30
C CYS A 128 -9.54 19.78 1.32
N CYS A 129 -10.73 19.43 0.84
CA CYS A 129 -11.91 20.31 0.78
C CYS A 129 -12.91 20.13 1.96
N TRP A 130 -12.48 19.59 3.10
CA TRP A 130 -13.33 19.42 4.29
C TRP A 130 -13.01 20.43 5.40
#